data_AF-A0A3Q9G095-F1
#
_entry.id   AF-A0A3Q9G095-F1
#
_cell.length_a   1.000
_cell.length_b   1.000
_cell.length_c   1.000
_cell.angle_alpha   90.00
_cell.angle_beta   90.00
_cell.angle_gamma   90.00
#
_symmetry.space_group_name_H-M   'P 1'
#
loop_
_entity.id
_entity.type
_entity.pdbx_description
1 polymer ?
#
loop_
_entity_poly.entity_id
_entity_poly.type
_entity_poly.pdbx_seq_one_letter_code
_entity_poly.pdbx_strand_id
1 'polypeptide(L)'
;MTDDRHDSDQRGNDRHEDDEHRRESTRSPSGGGISIGSLSGGAVAQGDGAQAEDRSERVGERPATAAATPPPPAPGRGGMAVGSMSGGALAQGRDARAVDASRQLLTVTPELLAAVREMRRELSHRVRTPGDGLDEVDGELAELQAEAGLTGQARRTRLTRLRTLLTSGATAVGGLASLAAVVDAISRLVA
;
A
#
# COMPACT_ATOMS: atom_id res chain seq x y z
N MET A 1 66.99 -48.85 -39.67
CA MET A 1 66.63 -50.18 -39.13
C MET A 1 67.60 -50.50 -38.02
N THR A 2 67.28 -50.04 -36.82
CA THR A 2 67.98 -50.28 -35.55
C THR A 2 67.00 -49.86 -34.46
N ASP A 3 66.13 -50.79 -34.09
CA ASP A 3 65.38 -50.75 -32.85
C ASP A 3 66.21 -51.46 -31.76
N ASP A 4 65.90 -51.15 -30.50
CA ASP A 4 66.44 -51.64 -29.22
C ASP A 4 67.15 -50.56 -28.39
N ARG A 5 66.97 -50.47 -27.06
CA ARG A 5 65.95 -51.03 -26.13
C ARG A 5 66.02 -50.22 -24.81
N HIS A 6 65.04 -50.40 -23.92
CA HIS A 6 65.04 -50.25 -22.45
C HIS A 6 66.17 -49.43 -21.77
N ASP A 7 65.86 -48.55 -20.80
CA ASP A 7 65.20 -49.00 -19.57
C ASP A 7 64.23 -48.00 -18.90
N SER A 8 63.52 -48.48 -17.89
CA SER A 8 62.52 -47.78 -17.08
C SER A 8 63.10 -47.32 -15.74
N ASP A 9 62.77 -46.11 -15.29
CA ASP A 9 62.92 -45.79 -13.86
C ASP A 9 61.85 -44.80 -13.36
N GLN A 10 61.68 -44.76 -12.03
CA GLN A 10 60.42 -44.39 -11.37
C GLN A 10 60.42 -42.96 -10.80
N ARG A 11 59.35 -42.22 -11.11
CA ARG A 11 58.61 -41.23 -10.28
C ARG A 11 57.44 -40.71 -11.14
N GLY A 12 56.17 -40.72 -10.73
CA GLY A 12 55.65 -40.89 -9.38
C GLY A 12 55.44 -39.53 -8.71
N ASN A 13 54.44 -38.77 -9.19
CA ASN A 13 53.79 -37.76 -8.37
C ASN A 13 52.30 -37.67 -8.73
N ASP A 14 51.46 -37.64 -7.69
CA ASP A 14 50.00 -37.57 -7.75
C ASP A 14 49.48 -36.13 -7.96
N ARG A 15 48.22 -36.04 -8.43
CA ARG A 15 47.18 -35.04 -8.09
C ARG A 15 47.50 -33.54 -8.17
N HIS A 16 46.79 -32.86 -9.07
CA HIS A 16 45.70 -31.90 -8.78
C HIS A 16 45.34 -31.17 -10.11
N GLU A 17 44.09 -30.99 -10.55
CA GLU A 17 42.89 -30.40 -9.89
C GLU A 17 43.12 -28.92 -9.51
N ASP A 18 42.33 -27.92 -9.93
CA ASP A 18 41.22 -27.86 -10.88
C ASP A 18 41.14 -26.42 -11.44
N ASP A 19 40.21 -26.17 -12.37
CA ASP A 19 39.86 -24.87 -12.96
C ASP A 19 40.06 -23.63 -12.04
N GLU A 20 41.07 -22.80 -12.33
CA GLU A 20 41.14 -21.41 -11.83
C GLU A 20 40.17 -20.44 -12.58
N HIS A 21 39.12 -20.97 -13.20
CA HIS A 21 38.10 -20.15 -13.83
C HIS A 21 37.11 -19.56 -12.82
N ARG A 22 36.92 -18.24 -12.92
CA ARG A 22 35.77 -17.49 -12.40
C ARG A 22 35.68 -17.26 -10.88
N ARG A 23 36.72 -16.63 -10.29
CA ARG A 23 36.56 -15.81 -9.06
C ARG A 23 36.14 -14.37 -9.37
N GLU A 24 35.11 -14.24 -10.20
CA GLU A 24 34.38 -12.99 -10.41
C GLU A 24 33.77 -12.56 -9.07
N SER A 25 34.37 -11.57 -8.42
CA SER A 25 34.07 -11.24 -7.02
C SER A 25 32.81 -10.38 -6.89
N THR A 26 31.66 -10.95 -7.25
CA THR A 26 30.35 -10.48 -6.80
C THR A 26 30.32 -10.52 -5.28
N ARG A 27 30.58 -9.37 -4.63
CA ARG A 27 30.45 -9.20 -3.19
C ARG A 27 28.97 -9.37 -2.82
N SER A 28 28.56 -10.59 -2.48
CA SER A 28 27.20 -10.88 -2.02
C SER A 28 26.84 -9.89 -0.91
N PRO A 29 25.80 -9.04 -1.08
CA PRO A 29 25.49 -8.01 -0.12
C PRO A 29 25.19 -8.66 1.23
N SER A 30 25.78 -8.11 2.29
CA SER A 30 25.66 -8.59 3.67
C SER A 30 24.25 -8.30 4.22
N GLY A 31 23.23 -8.94 3.66
CA GLY A 31 21.83 -8.77 4.04
C GLY A 31 21.62 -9.09 5.52
N GLY A 32 20.99 -8.15 6.23
CA GLY A 32 20.42 -8.38 7.57
C GLY A 32 18.99 -8.89 7.48
N GLY A 33 18.35 -9.10 8.63
CA GLY A 33 16.91 -9.30 8.72
C GLY A 33 16.16 -8.00 8.97
N ILE A 34 14.95 -7.85 8.42
CA ILE A 34 14.05 -6.73 8.74
C ILE A 34 13.48 -6.94 10.14
N SER A 35 13.27 -5.87 10.91
CA SER A 35 12.38 -5.88 12.09
C SER A 35 11.54 -4.60 12.12
N ILE A 36 10.23 -4.75 12.20
CA ILE A 36 9.22 -3.68 12.20
C ILE A 36 8.59 -3.58 13.59
N GLY A 37 8.25 -2.38 14.06
CA GLY A 37 7.54 -2.18 15.35
C GLY A 37 6.01 -2.13 15.21
N SER A 38 5.51 -1.48 14.16
CA SER A 38 4.09 -1.34 13.79
C SER A 38 3.94 -1.24 12.26
N LEU A 39 2.84 -1.77 11.70
CA LEU A 39 2.50 -1.65 10.28
C LEU A 39 1.00 -1.33 10.11
N SER A 40 0.63 -0.09 9.80
CA SER A 40 -0.78 0.39 9.88
C SER A 40 -1.57 0.34 8.56
N GLY A 41 -1.06 -0.41 7.58
CA GLY A 41 -1.42 -0.38 6.16
C GLY A 41 -0.17 -0.57 5.29
N GLY A 42 -0.34 -0.72 3.98
CA GLY A 42 0.76 -0.77 3.01
C GLY A 42 1.25 -2.17 2.68
N ALA A 43 2.43 -2.29 2.06
CA ALA A 43 2.97 -3.55 1.60
C ALA A 43 4.50 -3.50 1.65
N VAL A 44 5.13 -4.57 2.16
CA VAL A 44 6.59 -4.64 2.36
C VAL A 44 7.11 -5.99 1.87
N ALA A 45 8.36 -6.02 1.43
CA ALA A 45 9.05 -7.28 1.24
C ALA A 45 10.58 -7.18 1.32
N GLN A 46 11.24 -8.33 1.20
CA GLN A 46 12.68 -8.49 1.31
C GLN A 46 13.19 -9.54 0.33
N GLY A 47 14.32 -9.31 -0.33
CA GLY A 47 14.96 -10.29 -1.22
C GLY A 47 15.04 -9.80 -2.68
N ASP A 48 15.67 -10.60 -3.53
CA ASP A 48 16.13 -10.18 -4.87
C ASP A 48 14.96 -9.98 -5.85
N GLY A 49 14.32 -8.81 -5.84
CA GLY A 49 13.12 -8.50 -6.64
C GLY A 49 11.80 -8.56 -5.86
N ALA A 50 11.85 -8.58 -4.52
CA ALA A 50 10.76 -8.92 -3.60
C ALA A 50 9.72 -7.84 -3.28
N GLN A 51 8.46 -8.28 -3.13
CA GLN A 51 7.21 -7.52 -2.94
C GLN A 51 6.07 -8.64 -2.54
N ALA A 52 4.84 -8.79 -1.90
CA ALA A 52 3.55 -8.32 -1.22
C ALA A 52 2.08 -8.19 -1.88
N GLU A 53 0.92 -8.64 -1.32
CA GLU A 53 -0.42 -8.08 -1.75
C GLU A 53 -1.56 -8.19 -0.70
N ASP A 54 -2.05 -7.05 -0.19
CA ASP A 54 -3.34 -6.91 0.54
C ASP A 54 -4.42 -6.29 -0.37
N ARG A 55 -5.70 -6.67 -0.18
CA ARG A 55 -6.89 -6.07 -0.83
C ARG A 55 -8.12 -5.96 0.11
N SER A 56 -7.92 -6.09 1.42
CA SER A 56 -8.99 -6.31 2.41
C SER A 56 -9.95 -5.14 2.60
N GLU A 57 -11.26 -5.37 2.65
CA GLU A 57 -12.19 -4.33 3.13
C GLU A 57 -12.20 -4.31 4.67
N ARG A 58 -12.15 -3.12 5.28
CA ARG A 58 -11.93 -2.90 6.73
C ARG A 58 -12.95 -1.89 7.26
N VAL A 59 -13.91 -2.32 8.09
CA VAL A 59 -14.97 -1.43 8.61
C VAL A 59 -14.54 -0.76 9.92
N GLY A 60 -14.81 0.55 10.05
CA GLY A 60 -14.72 1.30 11.31
C GLY A 60 -13.53 2.28 11.38
N GLU A 61 -13.35 2.88 12.56
CA GLU A 61 -12.19 3.72 12.87
C GLU A 61 -10.92 2.85 13.01
N ARG A 62 -9.75 3.43 12.73
CA ARG A 62 -8.48 2.72 12.96
C ARG A 62 -8.34 2.42 14.47
N PRO A 63 -7.97 1.20 14.89
CA PRO A 63 -7.61 0.98 16.29
C PRO A 63 -6.44 1.90 16.65
N ALA A 64 -6.70 2.84 17.56
CA ALA A 64 -5.69 3.74 18.09
C ALA A 64 -4.50 2.93 18.60
N THR A 65 -3.28 3.41 18.35
CA THR A 65 -2.05 2.65 18.62
C THR A 65 -1.91 2.37 20.12
N ALA A 66 -2.29 1.14 20.52
CA ALA A 66 -1.89 0.57 21.80
C ALA A 66 -0.36 0.65 21.91
N ALA A 67 0.14 0.89 23.13
CA ALA A 67 1.51 1.34 23.38
C ALA A 67 2.57 0.53 22.62
N ALA A 68 3.53 1.24 22.02
CA ALA A 68 4.51 0.66 21.12
C ALA A 68 5.27 -0.52 21.76
N THR A 69 4.97 -1.73 21.31
CA THR A 69 5.73 -2.93 21.64
C THR A 69 7.20 -2.70 21.24
N PRO A 70 8.19 -2.98 22.09
CA PRO A 70 9.59 -2.91 21.68
C PRO A 70 9.80 -3.83 20.46
N PRO A 71 10.56 -3.39 19.44
CA PRO A 71 10.71 -4.16 18.21
C PRO A 71 11.33 -5.53 18.50
N PRO A 72 10.84 -6.61 17.87
CA PRO A 72 11.42 -7.94 18.07
C PRO A 72 12.90 -7.94 17.65
N PRO A 73 13.74 -8.78 18.29
CA PRO A 73 15.16 -8.85 17.96
C PRO A 73 15.35 -9.14 16.47
N ALA A 74 16.29 -8.42 15.84
CA ALA A 74 16.49 -8.52 14.40
C ALA A 74 16.81 -9.97 14.00
N PRO A 75 16.08 -10.56 13.03
CA PRO A 75 16.32 -11.92 12.61
C PRO A 75 17.66 -12.05 11.85
N GLY A 76 18.07 -13.30 11.63
CA GLY A 76 19.28 -13.62 10.88
C GLY A 76 19.31 -13.06 9.46
N ARG A 77 20.44 -13.25 8.78
CA ARG A 77 20.67 -12.74 7.42
C ARG A 77 19.52 -13.11 6.48
N GLY A 78 18.84 -12.09 5.94
CA GLY A 78 17.72 -12.30 5.02
C GLY A 78 16.43 -12.80 5.66
N GLY A 79 16.15 -12.46 6.93
CA GLY A 79 14.83 -12.68 7.57
C GLY A 79 13.93 -11.43 7.60
N MET A 80 12.75 -11.55 8.22
CA MET A 80 11.86 -10.43 8.59
C MET A 80 11.18 -10.69 9.94
N ALA A 81 10.84 -9.63 10.66
CA ALA A 81 10.07 -9.65 11.91
C ALA A 81 9.17 -8.41 12.02
N VAL A 82 8.11 -8.48 12.83
CA VAL A 82 7.10 -7.42 13.03
C VAL A 82 6.58 -7.44 14.48
N GLY A 83 6.44 -6.28 15.12
CA GLY A 83 5.99 -6.13 16.52
C GLY A 83 4.50 -5.79 16.70
N SER A 84 3.84 -5.23 15.69
CA SER A 84 2.38 -4.98 15.63
C SER A 84 1.96 -4.60 14.21
N MET A 85 0.67 -4.69 13.87
CA MET A 85 0.19 -4.49 12.49
C MET A 85 -1.30 -4.11 12.44
N SER A 86 -1.60 -2.81 12.29
CA SER A 86 -2.96 -2.28 12.05
C SER A 86 -3.41 -2.30 10.58
N GLY A 87 -2.59 -2.78 9.64
CA GLY A 87 -2.99 -3.10 8.26
C GLY A 87 -1.85 -3.50 7.32
N GLY A 88 -2.18 -3.91 6.09
CA GLY A 88 -1.20 -4.10 5.00
C GLY A 88 -0.72 -5.53 4.77
N ALA A 89 0.42 -5.64 4.07
CA ALA A 89 1.04 -6.89 3.57
C ALA A 89 2.56 -6.95 3.78
N LEU A 90 3.10 -8.16 3.56
CA LEU A 90 4.32 -8.82 4.07
C LEU A 90 4.85 -9.82 3.02
N ALA A 91 6.14 -9.84 2.61
CA ALA A 91 6.72 -10.93 1.79
C ALA A 91 8.25 -11.05 1.89
N GLN A 92 8.82 -12.18 1.44
CA GLN A 92 10.25 -12.44 1.49
C GLN A 92 10.70 -13.42 0.39
N GLY A 93 11.91 -13.28 -0.13
CA GLY A 93 12.51 -14.13 -1.16
C GLY A 93 12.76 -13.40 -2.49
N ARG A 94 13.42 -14.08 -3.43
CA ARG A 94 13.64 -13.59 -4.80
C ARG A 94 12.30 -13.40 -5.55
N ASP A 95 12.18 -12.32 -6.32
CA ASP A 95 11.12 -12.03 -7.31
C ASP A 95 9.63 -12.10 -6.83
N ALA A 96 9.36 -11.91 -5.54
CA ALA A 96 7.98 -11.78 -5.01
C ALA A 96 7.29 -10.44 -5.42
N ARG A 97 5.95 -10.23 -5.32
CA ARG A 97 5.25 -8.97 -5.78
C ARG A 97 4.26 -8.27 -4.79
N ALA A 98 4.27 -6.89 -4.66
CA ALA A 98 3.88 -5.89 -3.57
C ALA A 98 2.76 -4.88 -3.92
N VAL A 99 1.67 -4.86 -3.14
CA VAL A 99 0.52 -3.95 -3.23
C VAL A 99 -0.25 -3.89 -1.90
N ASP A 100 -0.87 -2.75 -1.60
CA ASP A 100 -2.04 -2.71 -0.71
C ASP A 100 -3.19 -2.00 -1.46
N ALA A 101 -4.31 -2.69 -1.64
CA ALA A 101 -5.56 -2.16 -2.15
C ALA A 101 -6.71 -2.35 -1.15
N SER A 102 -6.40 -2.44 0.14
CA SER A 102 -7.38 -2.48 1.22
C SER A 102 -8.26 -1.24 1.24
N ARG A 103 -9.52 -1.42 1.63
CA ARG A 103 -10.59 -0.42 1.54
C ARG A 103 -11.16 -0.18 2.93
N GLN A 104 -10.75 0.92 3.58
CA GLN A 104 -11.38 1.32 4.83
C GLN A 104 -12.81 1.83 4.54
N LEU A 105 -13.82 1.23 5.18
CA LEU A 105 -15.23 1.61 5.13
C LEU A 105 -15.60 2.31 6.44
N LEU A 106 -16.32 3.43 6.35
CA LEU A 106 -16.77 4.24 7.47
C LEU A 106 -18.29 4.33 7.47
N THR A 107 -18.91 4.24 8.64
CA THR A 107 -20.35 4.42 8.80
C THR A 107 -20.75 5.86 8.45
N VAL A 108 -21.70 6.02 7.54
CA VAL A 108 -22.25 7.32 7.14
C VAL A 108 -23.49 7.60 7.97
N THR A 109 -23.52 8.75 8.65
CA THR A 109 -24.68 9.11 9.48
C THR A 109 -25.86 9.56 8.61
N PRO A 110 -27.12 9.42 9.07
CA PRO A 110 -28.29 9.90 8.34
C PRO A 110 -28.23 11.40 8.00
N GLU A 111 -27.60 12.21 8.85
CA GLU A 111 -27.46 13.66 8.70
C GLU A 111 -26.48 14.01 7.57
N LEU A 112 -25.34 13.29 7.47
CA LEU A 112 -24.43 13.44 6.33
C LEU A 112 -25.12 13.01 5.03
N LEU A 113 -25.87 11.90 5.04
CA LEU A 113 -26.60 11.44 3.86
C LEU A 113 -27.73 12.42 3.45
N ALA A 114 -28.34 13.13 4.42
CA ALA A 114 -29.29 14.20 4.15
C ALA A 114 -28.60 15.45 3.56
N ALA A 115 -27.48 15.89 4.14
CA ALA A 115 -26.71 17.03 3.65
C ALA A 115 -26.14 16.79 2.23
N VAL A 116 -25.68 15.58 1.94
CA VAL A 116 -25.28 15.15 0.58
C VAL A 116 -26.45 15.23 -0.40
N ARG A 117 -27.64 14.71 -0.02
CA ARG A 117 -28.84 14.78 -0.88
C ARG A 117 -29.28 16.23 -1.16
N GLU A 118 -29.20 17.11 -0.16
CA GLU A 118 -29.57 18.52 -0.34
C GLU A 118 -28.55 19.25 -1.20
N MET A 119 -27.25 19.07 -0.95
CA MET A 119 -26.20 19.63 -1.80
C MET A 119 -26.34 19.21 -3.28
N ARG A 120 -26.76 17.97 -3.56
CA ARG A 120 -27.04 17.52 -4.93
C ARG A 120 -28.27 18.18 -5.55
N ARG A 121 -29.31 18.51 -4.76
CA ARG A 121 -30.44 19.33 -5.24
C ARG A 121 -29.98 20.75 -5.57
N GLU A 122 -29.26 21.39 -4.65
CA GLU A 122 -28.69 22.73 -4.87
C GLU A 122 -27.80 22.76 -6.14
N LEU A 123 -26.98 21.72 -6.36
CA LEU A 123 -26.17 21.52 -7.57
C LEU A 123 -27.01 21.30 -8.84
N SER A 124 -28.11 20.56 -8.77
CA SER A 124 -28.99 20.31 -9.93
C SER A 124 -29.67 21.57 -10.46
N HIS A 125 -29.77 22.62 -9.62
CA HIS A 125 -30.29 23.94 -10.00
C HIS A 125 -29.21 24.92 -10.51
N ARG A 126 -27.92 24.55 -10.49
CA ARG A 126 -26.84 25.38 -11.05
C ARG A 126 -26.65 25.14 -12.54
N VAL A 127 -26.64 26.24 -13.31
CA VAL A 127 -26.18 26.26 -14.71
C VAL A 127 -24.76 25.72 -14.77
N ARG A 128 -24.53 24.70 -15.61
CA ARG A 128 -23.20 24.15 -15.87
C ARG A 128 -22.43 25.01 -16.86
N THR A 129 -21.12 25.10 -16.65
CA THR A 129 -20.16 25.75 -17.53
C THR A 129 -18.96 24.83 -17.75
N PRO A 130 -18.43 24.68 -18.98
CA PRO A 130 -17.36 23.71 -19.24
C PRO A 130 -16.12 23.96 -18.38
N GLY A 131 -15.78 22.99 -17.52
CA GLY A 131 -14.62 23.05 -16.63
C GLY A 131 -14.87 23.63 -15.24
N ASP A 132 -16.11 23.89 -14.82
CA ASP A 132 -16.41 24.35 -13.46
C ASP A 132 -16.24 23.27 -12.36
N GLY A 133 -16.07 22.00 -12.73
CA GLY A 133 -15.89 20.88 -11.81
C GLY A 133 -17.17 20.42 -11.08
N LEU A 134 -18.32 21.05 -11.34
CA LEU A 134 -19.58 20.70 -10.67
C LEU A 134 -20.07 19.29 -11.03
N ASP A 135 -19.71 18.78 -12.21
CA ASP A 135 -20.03 17.42 -12.64
C ASP A 135 -19.15 16.35 -11.96
N GLU A 136 -17.88 16.64 -11.63
CA GLU A 136 -17.06 15.73 -10.81
C GLU A 136 -17.56 15.71 -9.35
N VAL A 137 -17.98 16.87 -8.83
CA VAL A 137 -18.57 16.98 -7.50
C VAL A 137 -19.92 16.27 -7.41
N ASP A 138 -20.85 16.45 -8.36
CA ASP A 138 -22.12 15.70 -8.35
C ASP A 138 -21.90 14.20 -8.57
N GLY A 139 -20.92 13.81 -9.40
CA GLY A 139 -20.54 12.40 -9.59
C GLY A 139 -20.10 11.72 -8.30
N GLU A 140 -19.16 12.31 -7.56
CA GLU A 140 -18.70 11.75 -6.27
C GLU A 140 -19.77 11.82 -5.18
N LEU A 141 -20.64 12.85 -5.17
CA LEU A 141 -21.80 12.89 -4.28
C LEU A 141 -22.85 11.83 -4.64
N ALA A 142 -23.05 11.53 -5.93
CA ALA A 142 -23.98 10.51 -6.42
C ALA A 142 -23.50 9.11 -6.05
N GLU A 143 -22.22 8.82 -6.28
CA GLU A 143 -21.62 7.54 -5.88
C GLU A 143 -21.62 7.37 -4.35
N LEU A 144 -21.29 8.42 -3.59
CA LEU A 144 -21.40 8.40 -2.12
C LEU A 144 -22.84 8.12 -1.66
N GLN A 145 -23.83 8.78 -2.26
CA GLN A 145 -25.25 8.59 -1.95
C GLN A 145 -25.72 7.17 -2.27
N ALA A 146 -25.22 6.56 -3.36
CA ALA A 146 -25.54 5.19 -3.72
C ALA A 146 -24.88 4.17 -2.78
N GLU A 147 -23.59 4.34 -2.49
CA GLU A 147 -22.80 3.47 -1.60
C GLU A 147 -23.39 3.46 -0.18
N ALA A 148 -23.60 4.65 0.40
CA ALA A 148 -24.20 4.82 1.72
C ALA A 148 -25.70 4.50 1.75
N GLY A 149 -26.43 4.73 0.66
CA GLY A 149 -27.85 4.39 0.55
C GLY A 149 -28.14 2.89 0.53
N LEU A 150 -27.19 2.07 0.05
CA LEU A 150 -27.28 0.62 0.02
C LEU A 150 -26.72 -0.06 1.28
N THR A 151 -25.70 0.52 1.91
CA THR A 151 -24.90 -0.15 2.95
C THR A 151 -24.84 0.55 4.30
N GLY A 152 -25.26 1.83 4.38
CA GLY A 152 -24.98 2.70 5.53
C GLY A 152 -23.49 3.07 5.70
N GLN A 153 -22.64 2.74 4.72
CA GLN A 153 -21.19 2.92 4.77
C GLN A 153 -20.64 3.61 3.52
N ALA A 154 -19.44 4.18 3.63
CA ALA A 154 -18.69 4.69 2.49
C ALA A 154 -17.19 4.53 2.67
N ARG A 155 -16.47 4.35 1.58
CA ARG A 155 -15.00 4.26 1.54
C ARG A 155 -14.36 5.55 2.05
N ARG A 156 -13.41 5.44 3.00
CA ARG A 156 -12.60 6.56 3.51
C ARG A 156 -11.83 7.27 2.40
N THR A 157 -11.40 6.53 1.37
CA THR A 157 -10.77 7.11 0.17
C THR A 157 -11.73 7.97 -0.63
N ARG A 158 -12.99 7.55 -0.82
CA ARG A 158 -14.04 8.35 -1.44
C ARG A 158 -14.33 9.62 -0.63
N LEU A 159 -14.60 9.46 0.66
CA LEU A 159 -14.85 10.58 1.58
C LEU A 159 -13.68 11.58 1.57
N THR A 160 -12.44 11.10 1.51
CA THR A 160 -11.25 11.95 1.38
C THR A 160 -11.19 12.67 0.02
N ARG A 161 -11.45 11.99 -1.11
CA ARG A 161 -11.50 12.61 -2.44
C ARG A 161 -12.59 13.68 -2.51
N LEU A 162 -13.79 13.38 -2.04
CA LEU A 162 -14.89 14.33 -1.99
C LEU A 162 -14.53 15.56 -1.15
N ARG A 163 -13.95 15.39 0.04
CA ARG A 163 -13.46 16.54 0.84
C ARG A 163 -12.44 17.39 0.06
N THR A 164 -11.51 16.76 -0.65
CA THR A 164 -10.54 17.48 -1.49
C THR A 164 -11.25 18.28 -2.59
N LEU A 165 -12.16 17.65 -3.34
CA LEU A 165 -12.93 18.31 -4.42
C LEU A 165 -13.78 19.48 -3.91
N LEU A 166 -14.45 19.31 -2.78
CA LEU A 166 -15.26 20.37 -2.14
C LEU A 166 -14.41 21.55 -1.65
N THR A 167 -13.17 21.29 -1.23
CA THR A 167 -12.22 22.34 -0.79
C THR A 167 -11.52 23.02 -1.97
N SER A 168 -11.13 22.29 -3.01
CA SER A 168 -10.50 22.88 -4.21
C SER A 168 -11.50 23.59 -5.11
N GLY A 169 -12.72 23.05 -5.22
CA GLY A 169 -13.84 23.64 -5.95
C GLY A 169 -14.62 24.70 -5.17
N ALA A 170 -14.15 25.14 -4.00
CA ALA A 170 -14.90 26.02 -3.08
C ALA A 170 -15.39 27.34 -3.68
N THR A 171 -14.83 27.80 -4.81
CA THR A 171 -15.34 28.92 -5.60
C THR A 171 -16.51 28.52 -6.51
N ALA A 172 -16.45 27.37 -7.19
CA ALA A 172 -17.50 26.86 -8.06
C ALA A 172 -18.72 26.33 -7.29
N VAL A 173 -18.50 25.63 -6.16
CA VAL A 173 -19.54 25.33 -5.16
C VAL A 173 -19.76 26.47 -4.14
N GLY A 174 -19.15 27.63 -4.37
CA GLY A 174 -19.32 28.81 -3.53
C GLY A 174 -20.79 29.26 -3.46
N GLY A 175 -21.28 29.57 -2.26
CA GLY A 175 -22.67 29.94 -2.02
C GLY A 175 -23.67 28.77 -1.93
N LEU A 176 -23.20 27.53 -1.82
CA LEU A 176 -24.02 26.39 -1.39
C LEU A 176 -24.10 26.35 0.15
N ALA A 177 -25.31 26.36 0.70
CA ALA A 177 -25.52 26.35 2.16
C ALA A 177 -25.10 25.02 2.78
N SER A 178 -25.35 23.91 2.07
CA SER A 178 -25.05 22.56 2.51
C SER A 178 -23.53 22.22 2.53
N LEU A 179 -22.70 22.99 1.81
CA LEU A 179 -21.26 22.72 1.63
C LEU A 179 -20.49 22.60 2.96
N ALA A 180 -20.66 23.56 3.87
CA ALA A 180 -19.91 23.58 5.14
C ALA A 180 -20.26 22.39 6.03
N ALA A 181 -21.54 22.00 6.07
CA ALA A 181 -22.02 20.86 6.85
C ALA A 181 -21.46 19.54 6.30
N VAL A 182 -21.40 19.37 4.98
CA VAL A 182 -20.80 18.19 4.34
C VAL A 182 -19.29 18.11 4.63
N VAL A 183 -18.55 19.22 4.51
CA VAL A 183 -17.09 19.24 4.75
C VAL A 183 -16.73 18.98 6.22
N ASP A 184 -17.48 19.51 7.18
CA ASP A 184 -17.29 19.23 8.61
C ASP A 184 -17.65 17.76 8.94
N ALA A 185 -18.84 17.29 8.56
CA ALA A 185 -19.26 15.91 8.82
C ALA A 185 -18.32 14.87 8.21
N ILE A 186 -17.82 15.09 6.98
CA ILE A 186 -16.77 14.25 6.40
C ILE A 186 -15.47 14.35 7.21
N SER A 187 -15.04 15.54 7.62
CA SER A 187 -13.79 15.73 8.37
C SER A 187 -13.80 15.04 9.74
N ARG A 188 -14.97 14.92 10.39
CA ARG A 188 -15.13 14.12 11.62
C ARG A 188 -15.02 12.61 11.37
N LEU A 189 -15.48 12.12 10.22
CA LEU A 189 -15.38 10.70 9.85
C LEU A 189 -13.97 10.31 9.33
N VAL A 190 -13.24 11.23 8.71
CA VAL A 190 -11.90 10.98 8.13
C VAL A 190 -10.73 11.51 8.98
N ALA A 191 -10.99 11.84 10.25
CA ALA A 191 -9.99 11.96 11.30
C ALA A 191 -9.21 10.64 11.47
#